data_AF-A0A914NUX3-F1
#
_entry.id   AF-A0A914NUX3-F1
#
_cell.length_a   1.000
_cell.length_b   1.000
_cell.length_c   1.000
_cell.angle_alpha   90.00
_cell.angle_beta   90.00
_cell.angle_gamma   90.00
#
_symmetry.space_group_name_H-M   'P 1'
#
loop_
_entity.id
_entity.type
_entity.pdbx_description
1 polymer ?
#
loop_
_entity_poly.entity_id
_entity_poly.type
_entity_poly.pdbx_seq_one_letter_code
_entity_poly.pdbx_strand_id
1 'polypeptide(L)' 'MRSPNSALSVRNIGVQLFPCQLEYFLDAYKQATNEPYGYLLIDLHASSDSALRLRTSIFKDDEEKIIFISKNV' A
#
# COMPACT_ATOMS: atom_id res chain seq x y z
N MET A 1 4.13 4.75 17.66
CA MET A 1 5.05 3.62 17.46
C MET A 1 4.20 2.37 17.19
N ARG A 2 4.25 1.78 15.98
CA ARG A 2 3.52 0.52 15.72
C ARG A 2 4.22 -0.63 16.43
N SER A 3 3.45 -1.62 16.89
CA SER A 3 4.06 -2.79 17.53
C SER A 3 5.00 -3.52 16.55
N PRO A 4 6.11 -4.10 17.01
CA PRO A 4 7.02 -4.86 16.15
C PRO A 4 6.32 -5.98 15.37
N ASN A 5 5.35 -6.66 15.99
CA ASN A 5 4.58 -7.73 15.38
C ASN A 5 3.71 -7.24 14.22
N SER A 6 3.11 -6.05 14.35
CA SER A 6 2.35 -5.43 13.26
C SER A 6 3.25 -5.08 12.08
N ALA A 7 4.47 -4.58 12.33
CA ALA A 7 5.43 -4.29 11.26
C ALA A 7 5.88 -5.56 10.52
N LEU A 8 6.15 -6.64 11.25
CA LEU A 8 6.48 -7.94 10.65
C LEU A 8 5.34 -8.51 9.80
N SER A 9 4.10 -8.39 10.29
CA SER A 9 2.92 -8.88 9.56
C SER A 9 2.78 -8.20 8.20
N VAL A 10 2.93 -6.87 8.17
CA VAL A 10 2.88 -6.09 6.93
C VAL A 10 4.02 -6.45 6.00
N ARG A 11 5.25 -6.60 6.53
CA ARG A 11 6.39 -7.03 5.72
C ARG A 11 6.15 -8.40 5.07
N ASN A 12 5.62 -9.36 5.82
CA ASN A 12 5.37 -10.71 5.30
C ASN A 12 4.31 -10.71 4.19
N ILE A 13 3.25 -9.91 4.33
CA ILE A 13 2.27 -9.69 3.26
C ILE A 13 2.96 -9.09 2.02
N GLY A 14 3.82 -8.08 2.20
CA GLY A 14 4.57 -7.47 1.11
C GLY A 14 5.45 -8.47 0.36
N VAL A 15 6.16 -9.36 1.07
CA VAL A 15 6.98 -10.41 0.45
C VAL A 15 6.14 -11.36 -0.42
N GLN A 16 4.93 -11.68 0.03
CA GLN A 16 4.04 -12.62 -0.67
C GLN A 16 3.35 -11.99 -1.89
N LEU A 17 2.89 -10.74 -1.76
CA LEU A 17 2.09 -10.07 -2.80
C LEU A 17 2.93 -9.30 -3.81
N PHE A 18 4.12 -8.82 -3.41
CA PHE A 18 5.00 -7.97 -4.22
C PHE A 18 6.41 -8.56 -4.29
N PRO A 19 6.59 -9.75 -4.88
CA PRO A 19 7.91 -10.36 -5.04
C PRO A 19 8.83 -9.42 -5.83
N CYS A 20 10.06 -9.27 -5.36
CA CYS A 20 11.07 -8.32 -5.90
C CYS A 20 10.68 -6.84 -5.81
N GLN A 21 9.55 -6.48 -5.19
CA GLN A 21 9.04 -5.11 -5.07
C GLN A 21 8.67 -4.77 -3.61
N LEU A 22 9.29 -5.44 -2.64
CA LEU A 22 9.00 -5.25 -1.21
C LEU A 22 9.23 -3.80 -0.75
N GLU A 23 10.30 -3.16 -1.21
CA GLU A 23 10.62 -1.78 -0.82
C GLU A 23 9.55 -0.80 -1.30
N TYR A 24 9.09 -0.96 -2.54
CA TYR A 24 7.97 -0.20 -3.09
C TYR A 24 6.69 -0.37 -2.25
N PHE A 25 6.34 -1.60 -1.89
CA PHE A 25 5.18 -1.88 -1.04
C PHE A 25 5.30 -1.24 0.35
N LEU A 26 6.46 -1.38 0.99
CA LEU A 26 6.70 -0.83 2.33
C LEU A 26 6.70 0.70 2.34
N ASP A 27 7.23 1.32 1.29
CA ASP A 27 7.22 2.78 1.13
C ASP A 27 5.78 3.30 0.92
N ALA A 28 5.00 2.65 0.05
CA ALA A 28 3.58 2.96 -0.13
C ALA A 28 2.79 2.83 1.19
N TYR A 29 3.01 1.76 1.95
CA TYR A 29 2.39 1.59 3.26
C TYR A 29 2.81 2.69 4.24
N LYS A 30 4.10 3.06 4.27
CA LYS A 30 4.60 4.13 5.15
C LYS A 30 3.93 5.46 4.81
N GLN A 31 3.88 5.83 3.54
CA GLN A 31 3.24 7.07 3.08
C GLN A 31 1.73 7.07 3.37
N ALA A 32 1.02 6.00 3.01
CA ALA A 32 -0.43 5.88 3.19
C ALA A 32 -0.90 5.92 4.65
N THR A 33 0.02 5.69 5.58
CA THR A 33 -0.29 5.57 7.01
C THR A 33 0.56 6.52 7.86
N ASN A 34 1.10 7.58 7.26
CA ASN A 34 1.87 8.60 7.96
C ASN A 34 0.99 9.43 8.90
N GLU A 35 -0.27 9.65 8.51
CA GLU A 35 -1.29 10.33 9.32
C GLU A 35 -2.11 9.34 10.16
N PRO A 36 -2.66 9.77 11.31
CA PRO A 36 -3.59 8.97 12.08
C PRO A 36 -4.76 8.49 11.22
N TYR A 37 -5.17 7.23 11.43
CA TYR A 37 -6.25 6.58 10.67
C TYR A 37 -6.01 6.38 9.16
N GLY A 38 -4.81 6.70 8.66
CA GLY A 38 -4.40 6.35 7.30
C GLY A 38 -4.34 4.84 7.07
N TYR A 39 -4.59 4.42 5.83
CA TYR A 39 -4.68 3.00 5.45
C TYR A 39 -4.12 2.79 4.04
N LEU A 40 -3.67 1.57 3.75
CA LEU A 40 -3.30 1.15 2.40
C LEU A 40 -4.33 0.14 1.89
N LEU A 41 -4.99 0.46 0.78
CA LEU A 41 -5.80 -0.48 0.00
C LEU A 41 -4.89 -1.28 -0.93
N ILE A 42 -5.06 -2.61 -0.91
CA ILE A 42 -4.39 -3.54 -1.81
C ILE A 42 -5.45 -4.21 -2.69
N ASP A 43 -5.42 -3.95 -3.99
CA ASP A 43 -6.33 -4.56 -4.97
C ASP A 43 -5.67 -5.77 -5.63
N LEU A 44 -6.19 -6.96 -5.32
CA LEU A 44 -5.68 -8.24 -5.83
C LEU A 44 -6.58 -8.84 -6.92
N HIS A 45 -7.57 -8.10 -7.42
CA HIS A 45 -8.42 -8.62 -8.47
C HIS A 45 -7.63 -8.78 -9.78
N ALA A 46 -7.76 -9.94 -10.43
CA ALA A 46 -6.94 -10.31 -11.59
C ALA A 46 -7.18 -9.42 -12.82
N SER A 47 -8.38 -8.84 -12.95
CA SER A 47 -8.72 -7.92 -14.04
C SER A 47 -8.52 -6.44 -13.70
N SER A 48 -8.07 -6.12 -12.49
CA SER A 48 -7.79 -4.73 -12.11
C SER A 48 -6.50 -4.26 -12.77
N ASP A 49 -6.50 -2.99 -13.20
CA ASP A 49 -5.30 -2.31 -13.69
C ASP A 49 -4.18 -2.38 -12.64
N SER A 50 -2.99 -2.81 -13.07
CA SER A 50 -1.82 -2.94 -12.21
C SER A 50 -1.38 -1.61 -11.59
N ALA A 51 -1.64 -0.48 -12.27
CA ALA A 51 -1.37 0.85 -11.74
C ALA A 51 -2.26 1.18 -10.53
N LEU A 52 -3.45 0.58 -10.42
CA LEU A 52 -4.41 0.81 -9.33
C LEU A 52 -4.25 -0.15 -8.15
N ARG A 53 -3.18 -0.96 -8.14
CA ARG A 53 -2.99 -2.03 -7.16
C ARG A 53 -2.81 -1.52 -5.73
N LEU A 54 -2.13 -0.39 -5.54
CA LEU A 54 -1.90 0.24 -4.23
C LEU A 54 -2.50 1.64 -4.19
N ARG A 55 -3.44 1.86 -3.26
CA ARG A 55 -4.18 3.12 -3.13
C ARG A 55 -4.37 3.52 -1.67
N THR A 56 -4.60 4.80 -1.43
CA THR A 56 -5.18 5.30 -0.18
C THR A 56 -6.21 6.37 -0.49
N SER A 57 -6.95 6.82 0.52
CA SER A 57 -7.94 7.89 0.39
C SER A 57 -8.98 7.61 -0.71
N ILE A 58 -9.58 6.42 -0.68
CA ILE A 58 -10.53 5.95 -1.71
C ILE A 58 -11.99 6.33 -1.43
N PHE A 59 -12.30 6.92 -0.27
CA PHE A 59 -13.66 7.29 0.07
C PHE A 59 -14.10 8.55 -0.69
N LYS A 60 -15.41 8.76 -0.74
CA LYS A 60 -15.98 9.88 -1.50
C LYS A 60 -15.65 11.25 -0.89
N ASP A 61 -15.50 11.28 0.42
CA ASP A 61 -15.25 12.50 1.19
C ASP A 61 -13.75 12.84 1.27
N ASP A 62 -12.88 11.95 0.77
CA ASP A 62 -11.45 12.23 0.67
C ASP A 62 -11.20 13.24 -0.46
N GLU A 63 -10.48 14.32 -0.15
CA GLU A 63 -10.21 15.40 -1.12
C GLU A 63 -9.35 14.94 -2.30
N GLU A 64 -8.38 14.06 -2.03
CA GLU A 64 -7.44 13.54 -3.03
C GLU A 64 -7.35 12.01 -2.97
N LYS A 65 -7.39 11.39 -4.15
CA LYS A 65 -7.15 9.95 -4.31
C LYS A 65 -5.69 9.72 -4.64
N ILE A 66 -4.99 8.97 -3.80
CA ILE A 66 -3.58 8.72 -3.96
C ILE A 66 -3.38 7.30 -4.50
N ILE A 67 -2.64 7.20 -5.60
CA ILE A 67 -2.22 5.95 -6.24
C ILE A 67 -0.70 5.86 -6.12
N PHE A 68 -0.20 4.72 -5.61
CA PHE A 68 1.23 4.46 -5.55
C PHE A 68 1.65 3.71 -6.81
N ILE A 69 2.73 4.17 -7.46
CA ILE A 69 3.28 3.57 -8.68
C ILE A 69 4.74 3.24 -8.43
N SER A 70 5.17 2.05 -8.88
CA SER A 70 6.57 1.65 -8.80
C SER A 70 7.43 2.53 -9.71
N LYS A 71 8.60 2.95 -9.24
CA LYS A 71 9.54 3.78 -10.03
C LYS A 71 10.21 3.02 -11.19
N ASN A 72 10.10 1.70 -11.21
CA ASN A 72 10.80 0.81 -12.15
C ASN A 72 9.85 0.17 -13.18
N VAL A 73 8.89 0.92 -13.71
CA VAL A 73 8.07 0.47 -14.86
C VAL A 73 8.92 0.44 -16.13
#